data_AF-A0A6A7XY76-F1
#
_entry.id   AF-A0A6A7XY76-F1
#
_cell.length_a   1.000
_cell.length_b   1.000
_cell.length_c   1.000
_cell.angle_alpha   90.00
_cell.angle_beta   90.00
_cell.angle_gamma   90.00
#
_symmetry.space_group_name_H-M   'P 1'
#
loop_
_entity.id
_entity.type
_entity.pdbx_description
1 polymer ?
#
loop_
_entity_poly.entity_id
_entity_poly.type
_entity_poly.pdbx_seq_one_letter_code
_entity_poly.pdbx_strand_id
1 'polypeptide(L)'
;MSKAKSEGLARARAIALSSLAEISDEEDAALTAAALSDADNPPRGDQDPRLLRPATEVAPELVAAWRGRATEWIELELDRDVLEKFRATGPGWQQRLNDVLRRAVG
;
A
#
# COMPACT_ATOMS: atom_id res chain seq x y z
N MET A 1 -11.26 12.16 -10.31
CA MET A 1 -10.96 11.28 -9.16
C MET A 1 -12.24 11.07 -8.36
N SER A 2 -12.51 9.86 -7.85
CA SER A 2 -13.76 9.56 -7.10
C SER A 2 -13.85 10.35 -5.78
N LYS A 3 -15.07 10.69 -5.36
CA LYS A 3 -15.38 11.43 -4.11
C LYS A 3 -14.76 10.77 -2.86
N ALA A 4 -14.78 9.45 -2.79
CA ALA A 4 -14.17 8.70 -1.69
C ALA A 4 -12.64 8.89 -1.63
N LYS A 5 -11.98 9.01 -2.80
CA LYS A 5 -10.53 9.24 -2.88
C LYS A 5 -10.15 10.65 -2.41
N SER A 6 -10.97 11.66 -2.74
CA SER A 6 -10.74 13.03 -2.26
C SER A 6 -10.94 13.18 -0.76
N GLU A 7 -11.96 12.54 -0.19
CA GLU A 7 -12.21 12.56 1.27
C GLU A 7 -11.09 11.85 2.04
N GLY A 8 -10.61 10.71 1.52
CA GLY A 8 -9.45 10.02 2.10
C GLY A 8 -8.18 10.87 2.08
N LEU A 9 -7.90 11.58 0.98
CA LEU A 9 -6.75 12.47 0.87
C LEU A 9 -6.85 13.67 1.83
N ALA A 10 -8.05 14.25 1.96
CA ALA A 10 -8.30 15.36 2.88
C ALA A 10 -8.06 14.94 4.34
N ARG A 11 -8.53 13.75 4.73
CA ARG A 11 -8.28 13.19 6.06
C ARG A 11 -6.79 12.96 6.30
N ALA A 12 -6.08 12.35 5.35
CA ALA A 12 -4.64 12.11 5.48
C ALA A 12 -3.86 13.42 5.63
N ARG A 13 -4.21 14.44 4.86
CA ARG A 13 -3.61 15.77 4.96
C ARG A 13 -3.88 16.43 6.31
N ALA A 14 -5.11 16.33 6.84
CA ALA A 14 -5.46 16.87 8.14
C ALA A 14 -4.64 16.22 9.27
N ILE A 15 -4.46 14.90 9.22
CA ILE A 15 -3.59 14.17 10.16
C ILE A 15 -2.15 14.67 10.07
N ALA A 16 -1.59 14.75 8.87
CA ALA A 16 -0.22 15.21 8.67
C ALA A 16 0.01 16.65 9.18
N LEU A 17 -0.95 17.54 8.94
CA LEU A 17 -0.87 18.92 9.43
C LEU A 17 -1.00 19.01 10.96
N SER A 18 -1.81 18.17 11.58
CA SER A 18 -1.90 18.08 13.04
C SER A 18 -0.58 17.63 13.64
N SER A 19 0.00 16.54 13.11
CA SER A 19 1.31 16.04 13.57
C SER A 19 2.42 17.07 13.37
N LEU A 20 2.39 17.82 12.27
CA LEU A 20 3.35 18.91 12.03
C LEU A 20 3.15 20.10 12.98
N ALA A 21 1.94 20.35 13.48
CA ALA A 21 1.71 21.40 14.46
C ALA A 21 2.10 20.98 15.89
N GLU A 22 2.12 19.67 16.17
CA GLU A 22 2.46 19.09 17.47
C GLU A 22 3.97 18.89 17.67
N ILE A 23 4.75 18.72 16.59
CA ILE A 23 6.19 18.53 16.69
C ILE A 23 6.88 19.80 17.21
N SER A 24 7.72 19.63 18.23
CA SER A 24 8.53 20.73 18.78
C SER A 24 9.80 20.96 17.96
N ASP A 25 10.35 22.17 17.99
CA ASP A 25 11.61 22.49 17.31
C ASP A 25 12.77 21.60 17.78
N GLU A 26 12.78 21.22 19.07
CA GLU A 26 13.80 20.34 19.64
C GLU A 26 13.65 18.90 19.13
N GLU A 27 12.42 18.40 19.00
CA GLU A 27 12.15 17.09 18.43
C GLU A 27 12.48 17.04 16.93
N ASP A 28 12.11 18.08 16.17
CA ASP A 28 12.46 18.20 14.75
C ASP A 28 13.99 18.24 14.54
N ALA A 29 14.71 18.99 15.37
CA ALA A 29 16.16 19.02 15.36
C ALA A 29 16.77 17.65 15.69
N ALA A 30 16.22 16.93 16.67
CA ALA A 30 16.67 15.60 17.04
C ALA A 30 16.43 14.56 15.92
N LEU A 31 15.26 14.59 15.26
CA LEU A 31 14.94 13.73 14.12
C LEU A 31 15.85 14.04 12.92
N THR A 32 16.11 15.32 12.65
CA THR A 32 17.03 15.75 11.59
C THR A 32 18.46 15.28 11.87
N ALA A 33 18.94 15.43 13.11
CA ALA A 33 20.25 14.95 13.50
C ALA A 33 20.38 13.42 13.37
N ALA A 34 19.35 12.67 13.76
CA ALA A 34 19.29 11.22 13.59
C ALA A 34 19.38 10.82 12.10
N ALA A 35 18.58 11.44 11.24
CA ALA A 35 18.62 11.19 9.80
C ALA A 35 19.99 11.52 9.17
N LEU A 36 20.64 12.63 9.59
CA LEU A 36 21.97 13.00 9.11
C LEU A 36 23.08 12.03 9.56
N SER A 37 22.89 11.36 10.70
CA SER A 37 23.84 10.36 11.20
C SER A 37 23.72 9.00 10.50
N ASP A 38 22.58 8.71 9.87
CA ASP A 38 22.36 7.50 9.09
C ASP A 38 22.93 7.66 7.68
N ALA A 39 24.07 7.02 7.42
CA ALA A 39 24.75 7.08 6.12
C ALA A 39 23.98 6.39 5.00
N ASP A 40 23.11 5.42 5.31
CA ASP A 40 22.34 4.66 4.33
C ASP A 40 21.02 5.35 3.95
N ASN A 41 20.54 6.26 4.80
CA ASN A 41 19.29 6.98 4.58
C ASN A 41 19.37 8.48 4.96
N PRO A 42 20.27 9.25 4.32
CA PRO A 42 20.39 10.68 4.59
C PRO A 42 19.14 11.46 4.12
N PRO A 43 18.86 12.64 4.70
CA PRO A 43 17.84 13.53 4.20
C PRO A 43 18.06 13.84 2.71
N ARG A 44 16.98 13.75 1.93
CA ARG A 44 17.00 13.95 0.48
C ARG A 44 17.45 15.36 0.05
N GLY A 45 17.33 16.36 0.93
CA GLY A 45 17.58 17.77 0.61
C GLY A 45 16.64 18.31 -0.48
N ASP A 46 17.06 19.38 -1.17
CA ASP A 46 16.26 20.11 -2.16
C ASP A 46 16.26 19.47 -3.57
N GLN A 47 16.55 18.17 -3.70
CA GLN A 47 16.61 17.53 -5.01
C GLN A 47 15.27 17.62 -5.75
N ASP A 48 15.29 17.95 -7.05
CA ASP A 48 14.06 18.00 -7.86
C ASP A 48 13.47 16.57 -7.96
N PRO A 49 12.23 16.34 -7.50
CA PRO A 49 11.57 15.04 -7.61
C PRO A 49 11.45 14.51 -9.04
N ARG A 50 11.57 15.37 -10.06
CA ARG A 50 11.60 14.95 -11.47
C ARG A 50 12.87 14.19 -11.86
N LEU A 51 13.95 14.35 -11.10
CA LEU A 51 15.21 13.62 -11.32
C LEU A 51 15.17 12.20 -10.74
N LEU A 52 14.17 11.88 -9.93
CA LEU A 52 14.00 10.54 -9.37
C LEU A 52 13.48 9.58 -10.44
N ARG A 53 14.02 8.35 -10.42
CA ARG A 53 13.49 7.26 -11.23
C ARG A 53 12.30 6.59 -10.52
N PRO A 54 11.25 6.21 -11.25
CA PRO A 54 10.11 5.50 -10.66
C PRO A 54 10.53 4.20 -9.96
N ALA A 55 9.89 3.89 -8.83
CA ALA A 55 10.13 2.64 -8.09
C ALA A 55 9.89 1.38 -8.95
N THR A 56 8.97 1.46 -9.92
CA THR A 56 8.72 0.39 -10.90
C THR A 56 9.94 0.08 -11.76
N GLU A 57 10.87 1.02 -11.92
CA GLU A 57 12.10 0.82 -12.70
C GLU A 57 13.29 0.44 -11.83
N VAL A 58 13.44 1.02 -10.63
CA VAL A 58 14.61 0.81 -9.77
C VAL A 58 14.45 -0.35 -8.79
N ALA A 59 13.22 -0.72 -8.44
CA ALA A 59 12.91 -1.79 -7.50
C ALA A 59 11.63 -2.55 -7.93
N PRO A 60 11.60 -3.13 -9.15
CA PRO A 60 10.41 -3.78 -9.69
C PRO A 60 9.89 -4.92 -8.80
N GLU A 61 10.78 -5.72 -8.21
CA GLU A 61 10.42 -6.82 -7.30
C GLU A 61 9.68 -6.33 -6.04
N LEU A 62 10.14 -5.21 -5.47
CA LEU A 62 9.49 -4.62 -4.29
C LEU A 62 8.11 -4.08 -4.65
N VAL A 63 7.98 -3.44 -5.81
CA VAL A 63 6.69 -2.95 -6.30
C VAL A 63 5.73 -4.10 -6.60
N ALA A 64 6.22 -5.18 -7.20
CA ALA A 64 5.43 -6.39 -7.46
C ALA A 64 4.94 -7.03 -6.15
N ALA A 65 5.82 -7.14 -5.15
CA ALA A 65 5.45 -7.63 -3.83
C ALA A 65 4.40 -6.75 -3.15
N TRP A 66 4.51 -5.42 -3.27
CA TRP A 66 3.57 -4.47 -2.65
C TRP A 66 2.21 -4.41 -3.35
N ARG A 67 2.19 -4.46 -4.69
CA ARG A 67 0.93 -4.41 -5.47
C ARG A 67 0.08 -5.66 -5.33
N GLY A 68 0.65 -6.74 -4.80
CA GLY A 68 -0.01 -8.03 -4.71
C GLY A 68 -0.24 -8.65 -6.10
N ARG A 69 -0.97 -9.76 -6.13
CA ARG A 69 -1.28 -10.46 -7.38
C ARG A 69 -2.36 -9.71 -8.16
N ALA A 70 -2.18 -9.59 -9.47
CA ALA A 70 -3.24 -9.11 -10.34
C ALA A 70 -4.46 -10.05 -10.24
N THR A 71 -5.64 -9.45 -10.09
CA THR A 71 -6.92 -10.16 -10.05
C THR A 71 -7.87 -9.52 -11.03
N GLU A 72 -8.64 -10.33 -11.73
CA GLU A 72 -9.66 -9.87 -12.68
C GLU A 72 -11.05 -10.21 -12.16
N TRP A 73 -12.01 -9.31 -12.43
CA TRP A 73 -13.41 -9.55 -12.15
C TRP A 73 -14.05 -10.18 -13.37
N ILE A 74 -14.50 -11.42 -13.21
CA ILE A 74 -15.16 -12.19 -14.26
C ILE A 74 -16.54 -12.66 -13.77
N GLU A 75 -17.41 -12.98 -14.71
CA GLU A 75 -18.62 -13.74 -14.44
C GLU A 75 -18.27 -15.24 -14.42
N LEU A 76 -18.49 -15.90 -13.29
CA LEU A 76 -18.16 -17.31 -13.08
C LEU A 76 -19.36 -18.02 -12.44
N GLU A 77 -19.79 -19.11 -13.06
CA GLU A 77 -20.83 -19.97 -12.52
C GLU A 77 -20.21 -21.01 -11.57
N LEU A 78 -20.77 -21.13 -10.37
CA LEU A 78 -20.35 -22.07 -9.33
C LEU A 78 -21.58 -22.72 -8.73
N ASP A 79 -21.47 -24.00 -8.36
CA ASP A 79 -22.50 -24.68 -7.60
C ASP A 79 -22.80 -23.90 -6.31
N ARG A 80 -24.10 -23.76 -6.01
CA ARG A 80 -24.57 -22.98 -4.87
C ARG A 80 -23.98 -23.46 -3.54
N ASP A 81 -23.91 -24.76 -3.33
CA ASP A 81 -23.41 -25.34 -2.08
C ASP A 81 -21.90 -25.10 -1.91
N VAL A 82 -21.13 -25.12 -3.01
CA VAL A 82 -19.71 -24.76 -3.01
C VAL A 82 -19.53 -23.30 -2.62
N LEU A 83 -20.30 -22.40 -3.24
CA LEU A 83 -20.24 -20.98 -2.92
C LEU A 83 -20.61 -20.69 -1.46
N GLU A 84 -21.65 -21.35 -0.94
CA GLU A 84 -22.08 -21.23 0.46
C GLU A 84 -21.00 -21.72 1.43
N LYS A 85 -20.36 -22.88 1.15
CA LYS A 85 -19.24 -23.40 1.95
C LYS A 85 -18.08 -22.41 2.03
N PHE A 86 -17.71 -21.79 0.90
CA PHE A 86 -16.67 -20.76 0.92
C PHE A 86 -17.12 -19.53 1.69
N ARG A 87 -18.32 -18.98 1.44
CA ARG A 87 -18.82 -17.79 2.17
C ARG A 87 -18.87 -18.00 3.68
N ALA A 88 -19.21 -19.21 4.14
CA ALA A 88 -19.23 -19.58 5.56
C ALA A 88 -17.85 -19.48 6.24
N THR A 89 -16.76 -19.49 5.48
CA THR A 89 -15.40 -19.28 6.03
C THR A 89 -15.11 -17.83 6.46
N GLY A 90 -16.03 -16.90 6.22
CA GLY A 90 -15.94 -15.50 6.64
C GLY A 90 -15.11 -14.61 5.72
N PRO A 91 -14.61 -13.47 6.22
CA PRO A 91 -13.77 -12.54 5.45
C PRO A 91 -12.60 -13.26 4.74
N GLY A 92 -12.35 -12.90 3.48
CA GLY A 92 -11.32 -13.54 2.65
C GLY A 92 -11.74 -14.86 1.99
N TRP A 93 -13.03 -15.22 1.96
CA TRP A 93 -13.48 -16.45 1.31
C TRP A 93 -13.15 -16.51 -0.19
N GLN A 94 -13.19 -15.38 -0.89
CA GLN A 94 -12.80 -15.29 -2.30
C GLN A 94 -11.31 -15.56 -2.50
N GLN A 95 -10.46 -15.10 -1.56
CA GLN A 95 -9.03 -15.40 -1.56
C GLN A 95 -8.80 -16.91 -1.44
N ARG A 96 -9.50 -17.56 -0.51
CA ARG A 96 -9.43 -19.02 -0.30
C ARG A 96 -9.91 -19.80 -1.52
N LEU A 97 -11.00 -19.37 -2.16
CA LEU A 97 -11.46 -19.96 -3.41
C LEU A 97 -10.39 -19.84 -4.50
N ASN A 98 -9.79 -18.66 -4.66
CA ASN A 98 -8.73 -18.42 -5.64
C ASN A 98 -7.49 -19.30 -5.37
N ASP A 99 -7.11 -19.51 -4.11
CA ASP A 99 -5.99 -20.37 -3.75
C ASP A 99 -6.27 -21.87 -4.05
N VAL A 100 -7.53 -22.31 -3.94
CA VAL A 100 -7.95 -23.66 -4.39
C VAL A 100 -7.87 -23.78 -5.90
N LEU A 101 -8.38 -22.80 -6.64
CA LEU A 101 -8.32 -22.78 -8.10
C LEU A 101 -6.87 -22.83 -8.60
N ARG A 102 -5.95 -22.07 -7.99
CA ARG A 102 -4.51 -22.14 -8.29
C ARG A 102 -3.95 -23.55 -8.13
N ARG A 103 -4.17 -24.17 -6.97
CA ARG A 103 -3.69 -25.54 -6.72
C ARG A 103 -4.22 -26.55 -7.73
N ALA A 104 -5.40 -26.31 -8.29
CA ALA A 104 -5.99 -27.18 -9.31
C ALA A 104 -5.38 -26.99 -10.71
N VAL A 105 -4.90 -25.78 -11.05
CA VAL A 105 -4.33 -25.48 -12.38
C VAL A 105 -2.81 -25.60 -12.45
N GLY A 106 -2.11 -25.58 -11.31
CA GLY A 106 -0.64 -25.59 -11.21
C GLY A 106 -0.06 -24.18 -11.07
#